data_AF-A0A7J7IQR7-F1
#
_entry.id   AF-A0A7J7IQR7-F1
#
_cell.length_a   1.000
_cell.length_b   1.000
_cell.length_c   1.000
_cell.angle_alpha   90.00
_cell.angle_beta   90.00
_cell.angle_gamma   90.00
#
_symmetry.space_group_name_H-M   'P 1'
#
loop_
_entity.id
_entity.type
_entity.pdbx_description
1 polymer ?
#
loop_
_entity_poly.entity_id
_entity_poly.type
_entity_poly.pdbx_seq_one_letter_code
_entity_poly.pdbx_strand_id
1 'polypeptide(L)'
;MTGDTRAIVTALYVYPVKSCRGIELDQSELVATGLKYDRLFVIGRPGAEDGGRTARFVSQRQEPMLSQLVPELDTANDVLRLRSKRHPELTPLTLPLSVPADRSADTQVRIWADIVPAIDLGGEAWLATALDGLVSYPMHVYRMPTTFERVVDPERAFLTSNFDSIVGFADAFPLLLTSMQSLAELNRRMVAQSSASHQVPMSRFRPNVVVDALNPGIS
;
A
#
# COMPACT_ATOMS: atom_id res chain seq x y z
N MET A 1 8.53 -38.32 8.75
CA MET A 1 9.66 -37.43 8.41
C MET A 1 9.11 -36.04 8.19
N THR A 2 9.08 -35.20 9.22
CA THR A 2 8.74 -33.78 9.10
C THR A 2 9.99 -33.06 8.61
N GLY A 3 10.12 -32.90 7.29
CA GLY A 3 11.19 -32.09 6.72
C GLY A 3 11.06 -30.67 7.23
N ASP A 4 12.14 -30.13 7.78
CA ASP A 4 12.25 -28.73 8.20
C ASP A 4 12.21 -27.87 6.92
N THR A 5 11.02 -27.46 6.49
CA THR A 5 10.86 -26.63 5.30
C THR A 5 11.45 -25.25 5.60
N ARG A 6 12.59 -24.96 4.97
CA ARG A 6 13.28 -23.68 5.10
C ARG A 6 12.88 -22.76 3.95
N ALA A 7 12.46 -21.55 4.29
CA ALA A 7 12.26 -20.48 3.34
C ALA A 7 13.20 -19.32 3.68
N ILE A 8 13.72 -18.67 2.65
CA ILE A 8 14.51 -17.44 2.79
C ILE A 8 13.64 -16.27 2.35
N VAL A 9 13.61 -15.20 3.14
CA VAL A 9 13.05 -13.92 2.70
C VAL A 9 14.01 -13.32 1.67
N THR A 10 13.55 -13.14 0.44
CA THR A 10 14.35 -12.60 -0.67
C THR A 10 14.10 -11.13 -0.92
N ALA A 11 12.93 -10.61 -0.51
CA ALA A 11 12.64 -9.19 -0.56
C ALA A 11 11.56 -8.80 0.45
N LEU A 12 11.67 -7.57 0.97
CA LEU A 12 10.65 -6.92 1.78
C LEU A 12 10.21 -5.63 1.09
N TYR A 13 8.90 -5.38 1.05
CA TYR A 13 8.36 -4.13 0.53
C TYR A 13 7.33 -3.52 1.46
N VAL A 14 7.38 -2.20 1.55
CA VAL A 14 6.31 -1.38 2.14
C VAL A 14 5.69 -0.48 1.08
N TYR A 15 4.41 -0.19 1.24
CA TYR A 15 3.64 0.71 0.39
C TYR A 15 3.02 1.80 1.25
N PRO A 16 3.79 2.82 1.68
CA PRO A 16 3.31 3.79 2.66
C PRO A 16 2.06 4.52 2.22
N VAL A 17 1.97 4.83 0.92
CA VAL A 17 0.77 5.38 0.28
C VAL A 17 0.11 4.29 -0.56
N LYS A 18 -1.16 4.00 -0.26
CA LYS A 18 -1.99 3.10 -1.07
C LYS A 18 -1.96 3.55 -2.54
N SER A 19 -1.90 2.58 -3.46
CA SER A 19 -1.89 2.80 -4.93
C SER A 19 -0.62 3.42 -5.52
N CYS A 20 0.34 3.87 -4.69
CA CYS A 20 1.62 4.44 -5.15
C CYS A 20 2.72 3.38 -5.25
N ARG A 21 3.94 3.76 -5.69
CA ARG A 21 5.08 2.85 -5.76
C ARG A 21 5.48 2.30 -4.38
N GLY A 22 5.97 1.06 -4.34
CA GLY A 22 6.54 0.46 -3.12
C GLY A 22 7.99 0.85 -2.92
N ILE A 23 8.44 0.69 -1.68
CA ILE A 23 9.82 0.86 -1.24
C ILE A 23 10.33 -0.53 -0.86
N GLU A 24 11.45 -0.93 -1.45
CA GLU A 24 12.18 -2.13 -1.04
C GLU A 24 12.97 -1.86 0.23
N LEU A 25 12.95 -2.78 1.17
CA LEU A 25 13.62 -2.66 2.47
C LEU A 25 14.56 -3.83 2.69
N ASP A 26 15.67 -3.57 3.36
CA ASP A 26 16.57 -4.62 3.86
C ASP A 26 16.00 -5.30 5.12
N GLN A 27 15.26 -4.55 5.93
CA GLN A 27 14.62 -5.00 7.16
C GLN A 27 13.41 -4.14 7.50
N SER A 28 12.47 -4.69 8.28
CA SER A 28 11.33 -3.93 8.81
C SER A 28 10.90 -4.49 10.17
N GLU A 29 10.41 -3.61 11.03
CA GLU A 29 9.65 -3.99 12.21
C GLU A 29 8.28 -4.54 11.77
N LEU A 30 7.84 -5.62 12.41
CA LEU A 30 6.48 -6.17 12.25
C LEU A 30 5.62 -5.67 13.41
N VAL A 31 4.57 -4.91 13.09
CA VAL A 31 3.58 -4.40 14.04
C VAL A 31 2.21 -5.02 13.76
N ALA A 32 1.23 -4.75 14.61
CA ALA A 32 -0.12 -5.33 14.49
C ALA A 32 -0.79 -5.04 13.12
N THR A 33 -0.47 -3.90 12.49
CA THR A 33 -0.98 -3.52 11.17
C THR A 33 -0.16 -4.05 9.98
N GLY A 34 0.91 -4.81 10.23
CA GLY A 34 1.79 -5.38 9.20
C GLY A 34 3.22 -4.86 9.31
N LEU A 35 3.92 -4.74 8.17
CA LEU A 35 5.22 -4.08 8.17
C LEU A 35 5.05 -2.61 8.56
N LYS A 36 5.93 -2.10 9.43
CA LYS A 36 5.88 -0.70 9.88
C LYS A 36 5.85 0.24 8.68
N TYR A 37 4.99 1.26 8.77
CA TYR A 37 4.73 2.24 7.74
C TYR A 37 3.91 1.77 6.53
N ASP A 38 3.45 0.52 6.48
CA ASP A 38 2.67 0.03 5.34
C ASP A 38 1.23 0.57 5.31
N ARG A 39 0.77 1.03 4.14
CA ARG A 39 -0.55 1.65 3.87
C ARG A 39 -1.04 2.61 4.96
N LEU A 40 -0.14 3.43 5.49
CA LEU A 40 -0.48 4.50 6.44
C LEU A 40 -1.27 5.66 5.82
N PHE A 41 -1.10 5.85 4.51
CA PHE A 41 -1.70 6.94 3.75
C PHE A 41 -2.52 6.42 2.57
N VAL A 42 -3.46 7.24 2.10
CA VAL A 42 -4.22 7.00 0.88
C VAL A 42 -4.45 8.32 0.14
N ILE A 43 -4.52 8.27 -1.18
CA ILE A 43 -4.95 9.40 -2.01
C ILE A 43 -6.44 9.23 -2.30
N GLY A 44 -7.20 10.31 -2.18
CA GLY A 44 -8.65 10.30 -2.38
C GLY A 44 -9.18 11.61 -2.96
N ARG A 45 -10.37 11.54 -3.55
CA ARG A 45 -11.14 12.72 -3.96
C ARG A 45 -11.89 13.27 -2.74
N PRO A 46 -11.63 14.53 -2.33
CA PRO A 46 -12.32 15.15 -1.19
C PRO A 46 -13.82 15.35 -1.50
N GLY A 47 -14.66 15.22 -0.47
CA GLY A 47 -16.08 15.55 -0.52
C GLY A 47 -16.88 14.87 -1.64
N ALA A 48 -16.49 13.66 -2.04
CA ALA A 48 -17.10 12.97 -3.17
C ALA A 48 -18.47 12.35 -2.84
N GLU A 49 -18.79 12.19 -1.56
CA GLU A 49 -19.99 11.50 -1.08
C GLU A 49 -20.66 12.20 0.10
N ASP A 50 -21.88 11.75 0.43
CA ASP A 50 -22.65 12.14 1.62
C ASP A 50 -22.82 13.66 1.79
N GLY A 51 -22.98 14.38 0.67
CA GLY A 51 -23.12 15.84 0.66
C GLY A 51 -21.81 16.59 0.91
N GLY A 52 -20.66 15.97 0.59
CA GLY A 52 -19.34 16.61 0.70
C GLY A 52 -18.55 16.23 1.95
N ARG A 53 -19.05 15.28 2.75
CA ARG A 53 -18.46 14.93 4.06
C ARG A 53 -17.47 13.77 3.99
N THR A 54 -17.59 12.92 2.98
CA THR A 54 -16.79 11.70 2.85
C THR A 54 -15.95 11.77 1.57
N ALA A 55 -14.64 11.62 1.72
CA ALA A 55 -13.73 11.45 0.61
C ALA A 55 -13.81 10.02 0.03
N ARG A 56 -13.55 9.87 -1.27
CA ARG A 56 -13.49 8.56 -1.93
C ARG A 56 -12.06 8.24 -2.32
N PHE A 57 -11.52 7.11 -1.86
CA PHE A 57 -10.16 6.73 -2.23
C PHE A 57 -10.00 6.55 -3.75
N VAL A 58 -8.79 6.81 -4.26
CA VAL A 58 -8.41 6.59 -5.65
C VAL A 58 -7.49 5.37 -5.73
N SER A 59 -7.93 4.36 -6.47
CA SER A 59 -7.13 3.16 -6.73
C SER A 59 -6.24 3.32 -7.96
N GLN A 60 -5.14 2.56 -8.03
CA GLN A 60 -4.34 2.46 -9.24
C GLN A 60 -5.11 1.84 -10.43
N ARG A 61 -6.22 1.12 -10.17
CA ARG A 61 -7.11 0.60 -11.22
C ARG A 61 -7.89 1.72 -11.91
N GLN A 62 -8.25 2.76 -11.15
CA GLN A 62 -8.91 3.95 -11.67
C GLN A 62 -7.88 4.89 -12.29
N GLU A 63 -6.78 5.16 -11.57
CA GLU A 63 -5.72 6.07 -12.00
C GLU A 63 -4.35 5.37 -12.00
N PRO A 64 -3.97 4.71 -13.12
CA PRO A 64 -2.67 4.05 -13.24
C PRO A 64 -1.48 4.99 -13.00
N MET A 65 -1.69 6.29 -13.19
CA MET A 65 -0.69 7.35 -13.00
C MET A 65 -0.21 7.48 -11.56
N LEU A 66 -0.96 6.97 -10.56
CA LEU A 66 -0.48 6.90 -9.17
C LEU A 66 0.81 6.07 -9.03
N SER A 67 1.12 5.18 -9.98
CA SER A 67 2.41 4.47 -10.06
C SER A 67 3.62 5.39 -10.25
N GLN A 68 3.42 6.62 -10.74
CA GLN A 68 4.47 7.61 -10.93
C GLN A 68 4.82 8.37 -9.65
N LEU A 69 3.98 8.27 -8.62
CA LEU A 69 4.25 8.84 -7.31
C LEU A 69 5.16 7.88 -6.53
N VAL A 70 6.29 8.41 -6.05
CA VAL A 70 7.39 7.65 -5.45
C VAL A 70 7.52 8.05 -3.99
N PRO A 71 7.03 7.22 -3.06
CA PRO A 71 7.20 7.49 -1.64
C PRO A 71 8.64 7.21 -1.21
N GLU A 72 9.16 8.03 -0.31
CA GLU A 72 10.47 7.89 0.34
C GLU A 72 10.29 8.10 1.84
N LEU A 73 10.76 7.15 2.65
CA LEU A 73 10.72 7.25 4.11
C LEU A 73 11.98 7.94 4.61
N ASP A 74 11.80 8.99 5.42
CA ASP A 74 12.85 9.62 6.20
C ASP A 74 12.49 9.50 7.68
N THR A 75 12.84 8.34 8.24
CA THR A 75 12.52 7.99 9.63
C THR A 75 13.29 8.82 10.65
N ALA A 76 14.44 9.37 10.27
CA ALA A 76 15.23 10.26 11.14
C ALA A 76 14.51 11.59 11.38
N ASN A 77 13.78 12.08 10.38
CA ASN A 77 13.00 13.32 10.47
C ASN A 77 11.49 13.08 10.65
N ASP A 78 11.06 11.82 10.84
CA ASP A 78 9.65 11.41 10.96
C ASP A 78 8.75 11.89 9.80
N VAL A 79 9.26 11.84 8.56
CA VAL A 79 8.51 12.28 7.37
C VAL A 79 8.53 11.27 6.24
N LEU A 80 7.42 11.26 5.50
CA LEU A 80 7.30 10.66 4.18
C LEU A 80 7.44 11.76 3.14
N ARG A 81 8.34 11.59 2.17
CA ARG A 81 8.42 12.44 0.98
C ARG A 81 7.77 11.74 -0.19
N LEU A 82 6.87 12.41 -0.88
CA LEU A 82 6.31 11.95 -2.14
C LEU A 82 6.97 12.70 -3.28
N ARG A 83 7.56 11.97 -4.23
CA ARG A 83 8.16 12.54 -5.46
C ARG A 83 7.34 12.16 -6.69
N SER A 84 7.44 12.98 -7.73
CA SER A 84 6.96 12.60 -9.06
C SER A 84 8.10 12.01 -9.89
N LYS A 85 7.85 10.86 -10.51
CA LYS A 85 8.73 10.36 -11.57
C LYS A 85 8.63 11.19 -12.86
N ARG A 86 7.48 11.85 -13.10
CA ARG A 86 7.27 12.69 -14.31
C ARG A 86 7.89 14.07 -14.17
N HIS A 87 7.92 14.60 -12.95
CA HIS A 87 8.53 15.89 -12.61
C HIS A 87 9.59 15.71 -11.51
N PRO A 88 10.77 15.14 -11.83
CA PRO A 88 11.83 14.91 -10.84
C PRO A 88 12.34 16.20 -10.17
N GLU A 89 12.19 17.34 -10.84
CA GLU A 89 12.55 18.68 -10.38
C GLU A 89 11.56 19.27 -9.36
N LEU A 90 10.34 18.72 -9.28
CA LEU A 90 9.32 19.22 -8.36
C LEU A 90 9.75 18.94 -6.91
N THR A 91 9.76 19.99 -6.08
CA THR A 91 10.00 19.86 -4.64
C THR A 91 9.07 18.79 -4.05
N PRO A 92 9.57 17.79 -3.31
CA PRO A 92 8.74 16.71 -2.80
C PRO A 92 7.65 17.20 -1.84
N LEU A 93 6.46 16.59 -1.92
CA LEU A 93 5.43 16.77 -0.89
C LEU A 93 5.89 16.05 0.39
N THR A 94 6.02 16.79 1.48
CA THR A 94 6.46 16.25 2.77
C THR A 94 5.25 16.06 3.67
N LEU A 95 5.09 14.84 4.18
CA LEU A 95 3.96 14.42 5.01
C LEU A 95 4.50 13.82 6.31
N PRO A 96 3.89 14.09 7.47
CA PRO A 96 4.38 13.55 8.74
C PRO A 96 4.06 12.05 8.86
N LEU A 97 5.05 11.23 9.23
CA LEU A 97 4.86 9.79 9.45
C LEU A 97 4.06 9.53 10.72
N SER A 98 4.26 10.34 11.75
CA SER A 98 3.48 10.30 12.98
C SER A 98 2.56 11.51 13.08
N VAL A 99 1.40 11.34 13.70
CA VAL A 99 0.52 12.46 14.06
C VAL A 99 0.34 12.45 15.57
N PRO A 100 0.25 13.61 16.23
CA PRO A 100 -0.06 13.68 17.64
C PRO A 100 -1.35 12.91 17.98
N ALA A 101 -1.40 12.27 19.14
CA ALA A 101 -2.55 11.46 19.55
C ALA A 101 -3.84 12.30 19.74
N ASP A 102 -3.70 13.60 19.99
CA ASP A 102 -4.79 14.57 20.06
C ASP A 102 -5.24 15.09 18.68
N ARG A 103 -4.50 14.77 17.59
CA ARG A 103 -4.95 15.05 16.23
C ARG A 103 -6.07 14.08 15.85
N SER A 104 -7.29 14.54 16.08
CA SER A 104 -8.51 13.85 15.67
C SER A 104 -8.70 13.88 14.15
N ALA A 105 -9.48 12.92 13.64
CA ALA A 105 -9.96 12.94 12.27
C ALA A 105 -10.82 14.18 12.01
N ASP A 106 -10.61 14.81 10.86
CA ASP A 106 -11.38 15.95 10.35
C ASP A 106 -12.28 15.55 9.17
N THR A 107 -12.15 14.30 8.70
CA THR A 107 -12.92 13.76 7.58
C THR A 107 -13.06 12.24 7.68
N GLN A 108 -13.73 11.67 6.68
CA GLN A 108 -13.84 10.23 6.48
C GLN A 108 -13.40 9.86 5.08
N VAL A 109 -12.85 8.66 4.92
CA VAL A 109 -12.53 8.09 3.61
C VAL A 109 -13.31 6.80 3.43
N ARG A 110 -14.07 6.70 2.33
CA ARG A 110 -14.59 5.41 1.87
C ARG A 110 -13.48 4.62 1.20
N ILE A 111 -13.24 3.41 1.70
CA ILE A 111 -12.30 2.42 1.15
C ILE A 111 -13.08 1.12 0.93
N TRP A 112 -13.36 0.80 -0.32
CA TRP A 112 -14.25 -0.31 -0.67
C TRP A 112 -15.60 -0.16 0.02
N ALA A 113 -16.00 -1.14 0.82
CA ALA A 113 -17.24 -1.13 1.60
C ALA A 113 -17.12 -0.38 2.94
N ASP A 114 -15.91 -0.05 3.38
CA ASP A 114 -15.67 0.54 4.70
C ASP A 114 -15.64 2.07 4.60
N ILE A 115 -16.09 2.75 5.65
CA ILE A 115 -15.91 4.19 5.84
C ILE A 115 -15.10 4.37 7.11
N VAL A 116 -13.93 4.99 7.00
CA VAL A 116 -13.01 5.13 8.14
C VAL A 116 -12.67 6.59 8.43
N PRO A 117 -12.44 6.96 9.69
CA PRO A 117 -11.94 8.28 10.04
C PRO A 117 -10.57 8.52 9.41
N ALA A 118 -10.32 9.75 8.99
CA ALA A 118 -9.07 10.17 8.38
C ALA A 118 -8.71 11.61 8.74
N ILE A 119 -7.42 11.91 8.67
CA ILE A 119 -6.86 13.25 8.73
C ILE A 119 -6.51 13.66 7.30
N ASP A 120 -7.09 14.76 6.84
CA ASP A 120 -6.75 15.36 5.56
C ASP A 120 -5.42 16.13 5.66
N LEU A 121 -4.43 15.71 4.88
CA LEU A 121 -3.11 16.35 4.79
C LEU A 121 -2.99 17.25 3.54
N GLY A 122 -4.05 17.39 2.76
CA GLY A 122 -4.08 18.21 1.55
C GLY A 122 -3.15 17.68 0.46
N GLY A 123 -2.39 18.59 -0.17
CA GLY A 123 -1.47 18.27 -1.26
C GLY A 123 -2.07 18.37 -2.67
N GLU A 124 -3.27 18.95 -2.81
CA GLU A 124 -3.98 19.07 -4.10
C GLU A 124 -3.12 19.70 -5.21
N ALA A 125 -2.60 20.92 -4.97
CA ALA A 125 -1.78 21.62 -5.95
C ALA A 125 -0.54 20.82 -6.34
N TRP A 126 0.11 20.17 -5.36
CA TRP A 126 1.27 19.33 -5.62
C TRP A 126 0.90 18.10 -6.44
N LEU A 127 -0.18 17.40 -6.12
CA LEU A 127 -0.64 16.20 -6.83
C LEU A 127 -1.02 16.52 -8.28
N ALA A 128 -1.70 17.66 -8.49
CA ALA A 128 -2.05 18.14 -9.83
C ALA A 128 -0.80 18.40 -10.69
N THR A 129 0.22 19.07 -10.15
CA THR A 129 1.50 19.29 -10.83
C THR A 129 2.28 17.99 -11.01
N ALA A 130 2.40 17.17 -9.97
CA ALA A 130 3.14 15.91 -9.98
C ALA A 130 2.62 14.93 -11.03
N LEU A 131 1.33 14.97 -11.33
CA LEU A 131 0.67 14.13 -12.32
C LEU A 131 0.39 14.85 -13.64
N ASP A 132 0.91 16.06 -13.84
CA ASP A 132 0.81 16.83 -15.08
C ASP A 132 -0.63 17.02 -15.57
N GLY A 133 -1.56 17.26 -14.65
CA GLY A 133 -2.98 17.45 -14.97
C GLY A 133 -3.69 16.23 -15.56
N LEU A 134 -3.08 15.04 -15.53
CA LEU A 134 -3.69 13.80 -16.06
C LEU A 134 -4.93 13.37 -15.28
N VAL A 135 -5.16 13.94 -14.10
CA VAL A 135 -6.36 13.73 -13.28
C VAL A 135 -7.18 15.01 -13.26
N SER A 136 -8.45 14.91 -13.64
CA SER A 136 -9.36 16.06 -13.87
C SER A 136 -10.16 16.47 -12.64
N TYR A 137 -9.86 15.93 -11.47
CA TYR A 137 -10.56 16.21 -10.21
C TYR A 137 -9.57 16.40 -9.06
N PRO A 138 -9.95 17.16 -8.02
CA PRO A 138 -9.09 17.39 -6.87
C PRO A 138 -8.77 16.08 -6.16
N MET A 139 -7.54 15.98 -5.66
CA MET A 139 -7.08 14.84 -4.87
C MET A 139 -6.30 15.32 -3.67
N HIS A 140 -6.54 14.73 -2.52
CA HIS A 140 -5.82 14.98 -1.29
C HIS A 140 -5.14 13.69 -0.80
N VAL A 141 -4.12 13.85 0.03
CA VAL A 141 -3.51 12.76 0.79
C VAL A 141 -4.16 12.69 2.16
N TYR A 142 -4.60 11.51 2.54
CA TYR A 142 -5.21 11.23 3.83
C TYR A 142 -4.35 10.29 4.65
N ARG A 143 -4.39 10.46 5.96
CA ARG A 143 -3.73 9.61 6.94
C ARG A 143 -4.74 9.05 7.94
N MET A 144 -4.55 7.81 8.37
CA MET A 144 -5.36 7.21 9.42
C MET A 144 -4.92 7.77 10.78
N PRO A 145 -5.84 8.19 11.67
CA PRO A 145 -5.48 8.60 13.03
C PRO A 145 -4.83 7.44 13.79
N THR A 146 -3.88 7.73 14.68
CA THR A 146 -3.21 6.70 15.49
C THR A 146 -4.13 6.06 16.53
N THR A 147 -5.26 6.68 16.83
CA THR A 147 -6.27 6.25 17.81
C THR A 147 -7.34 5.33 17.21
N PHE A 148 -7.29 5.06 15.91
CA PHE A 148 -8.27 4.25 15.22
C PHE A 148 -7.65 2.94 14.73
N GLU A 149 -8.28 1.83 15.09
CA GLU A 149 -7.93 0.48 14.62
C GLU A 149 -8.99 -0.01 13.64
N ARG A 150 -8.62 -0.19 12.38
CA ARG A 150 -9.50 -0.78 11.38
C ARG A 150 -9.39 -2.30 11.44
N VAL A 151 -10.32 -2.94 12.13
CA VAL A 151 -10.39 -4.40 12.23
C VAL A 151 -10.79 -5.00 10.89
N VAL A 152 -10.12 -6.08 10.50
CA VAL A 152 -10.44 -6.87 9.31
C VAL A 152 -11.72 -7.66 9.57
N ASP A 153 -12.69 -7.53 8.66
CA ASP A 153 -13.92 -8.31 8.68
C ASP A 153 -13.62 -9.83 8.60
N PRO A 154 -13.95 -10.63 9.65
CA PRO A 154 -13.65 -12.06 9.68
C PRO A 154 -14.27 -12.85 8.52
N GLU A 155 -15.45 -12.45 8.04
CA GLU A 155 -16.12 -13.14 6.92
C GLU A 155 -15.35 -12.95 5.62
N ARG A 156 -14.79 -11.76 5.39
CA ARG A 156 -13.93 -11.48 4.22
C ARG A 156 -12.60 -12.21 4.29
N ALA A 157 -12.19 -12.57 5.49
CA ALA A 157 -10.87 -13.10 5.74
C ALA A 157 -10.81 -14.64 5.57
N PHE A 158 -11.96 -15.33 5.49
CA PHE A 158 -12.05 -16.78 5.67
C PHE A 158 -11.34 -17.26 6.94
N LEU A 159 -11.24 -16.38 7.93
CA LEU A 159 -10.53 -16.65 9.17
C LEU A 159 -11.52 -17.12 10.22
N THR A 160 -10.99 -17.83 11.21
CA THR A 160 -11.75 -18.18 12.41
C THR A 160 -12.20 -16.90 13.11
N SER A 161 -13.35 -16.96 13.78
CA SER A 161 -13.94 -15.83 14.54
C SER A 161 -13.06 -15.20 15.62
N ASN A 162 -11.90 -15.80 15.93
CA ASN A 162 -10.96 -15.34 16.96
C ASN A 162 -9.72 -14.64 16.37
N PHE A 163 -9.77 -14.22 15.10
CA PHE A 163 -8.65 -13.55 14.46
C PHE A 163 -8.84 -12.03 14.45
N ASP A 164 -8.32 -11.38 15.49
CA ASP A 164 -8.31 -9.92 15.61
C ASP A 164 -7.10 -9.35 14.85
N SER A 165 -7.35 -8.95 13.62
CA SER A 165 -6.33 -8.34 12.76
C SER A 165 -6.73 -6.93 12.42
N ILE A 166 -5.77 -6.01 12.51
CA ILE A 166 -5.98 -4.60 12.21
C ILE A 166 -5.16 -4.20 10.99
N VAL A 167 -5.65 -3.25 10.22
CA VAL A 167 -4.96 -2.76 9.01
C VAL A 167 -5.02 -1.24 8.94
N GLY A 168 -4.09 -0.64 8.19
CA GLY A 168 -4.25 0.74 7.72
C GLY A 168 -5.24 0.83 6.56
N PHE A 169 -4.84 1.55 5.51
CA PHE A 169 -5.57 1.62 4.23
C PHE A 169 -5.34 0.38 3.34
N ALA A 170 -4.88 -0.75 3.89
CA ALA A 170 -4.74 -2.01 3.16
C ALA A 170 -6.11 -2.51 2.66
N ASP A 171 -6.09 -3.42 1.68
CA ASP A 171 -7.33 -3.97 1.10
C ASP A 171 -8.03 -4.96 2.04
N ALA A 172 -7.27 -5.89 2.62
CA ALA A 172 -7.83 -6.97 3.42
C ALA A 172 -6.93 -7.45 4.55
N PHE A 173 -5.61 -7.53 4.36
CA PHE A 173 -4.70 -8.13 5.36
C PHE A 173 -3.45 -7.28 5.63
N PRO A 174 -2.85 -7.41 6.83
CA PRO A 174 -1.61 -6.71 7.22
C PRO A 174 -0.40 -7.04 6.36
N LEU A 175 -0.32 -8.28 5.87
CA LEU A 175 0.79 -8.78 5.08
C LEU A 175 0.29 -9.56 3.86
N LEU A 176 0.93 -9.31 2.73
CA LEU A 176 0.86 -10.18 1.56
C LEU A 176 2.19 -10.92 1.39
N LEU A 177 2.16 -12.24 1.59
CA LEU A 177 3.28 -13.14 1.34
C LEU A 177 3.18 -13.73 -0.07
N THR A 178 4.28 -13.72 -0.81
CA THR A 178 4.38 -14.37 -2.12
C THR A 178 5.68 -15.15 -2.22
N SER A 179 5.73 -16.14 -3.12
CA SER A 179 6.96 -16.89 -3.38
C SER A 179 7.47 -16.69 -4.81
N MET A 180 8.78 -16.80 -4.98
CA MET A 180 9.44 -16.81 -6.29
C MET A 180 8.90 -17.96 -7.18
N GLN A 181 8.61 -19.10 -6.57
CA GLN A 181 8.02 -20.28 -7.23
C GLN A 181 6.63 -19.98 -7.79
N SER A 182 5.76 -19.33 -7.01
CA SER A 182 4.42 -18.96 -7.44
C SER A 182 4.45 -18.00 -8.63
N LEU A 183 5.37 -17.03 -8.63
CA LEU A 183 5.54 -16.11 -9.75
C LEU A 183 6.05 -16.82 -11.01
N ALA A 184 7.04 -17.71 -10.85
CA ALA A 184 7.60 -18.47 -11.96
C ALA A 184 6.55 -19.38 -12.62
N GLU A 185 5.73 -20.06 -11.81
CA GLU A 185 4.63 -20.90 -12.31
C GLU A 185 3.55 -20.09 -13.03
N LEU A 186 3.16 -18.93 -12.48
CA LEU A 186 2.21 -18.04 -13.13
C LEU A 186 2.71 -17.58 -14.51
N ASN A 187 3.95 -17.08 -14.58
CA ASN A 187 4.54 -16.63 -15.83
C ASN A 187 4.65 -17.77 -16.86
N ARG A 188 4.98 -18.99 -16.42
CA ARG A 188 4.99 -20.19 -17.28
C ARG A 188 3.61 -20.47 -17.89
N ARG A 189 2.55 -20.43 -17.07
CA ARG A 189 1.17 -20.65 -17.54
C ARG A 189 0.70 -19.56 -18.50
N MET A 190 1.05 -18.29 -18.24
CA MET A 190 0.69 -17.19 -19.14
C MET A 190 1.30 -17.36 -20.53
N VAL A 191 2.58 -17.74 -20.61
CA VAL A 191 3.26 -18.03 -21.88
C VAL A 191 2.63 -19.23 -22.60
N ALA A 192 2.18 -20.25 -21.85
CA ALA A 192 1.54 -21.43 -22.43
C ALA A 192 0.11 -21.16 -22.95
N GLN A 193 -0.62 -20.23 -22.33
CA GLN A 193 -2.03 -19.96 -22.64
C GLN A 193 -2.26 -18.77 -23.58
N SER A 194 -1.25 -17.91 -23.76
CA SER A 194 -1.37 -16.71 -24.59
C SER A 194 -0.12 -16.54 -25.44
N SER A 195 -0.27 -16.03 -26.67
CA SER A 195 0.87 -15.57 -27.48
C SER A 195 1.59 -14.36 -26.85
N ALA A 196 1.28 -13.99 -25.61
CA ALA A 196 1.92 -12.91 -24.89
C ALA A 196 3.29 -13.39 -24.40
N SER A 197 4.35 -12.79 -24.94
CA SER A 197 5.73 -13.01 -24.54
C SER A 197 6.12 -12.26 -23.26
N HIS A 198 5.23 -11.43 -22.71
CA HIS A 198 5.58 -10.55 -21.60
C HIS A 198 5.36 -11.22 -20.25
N GLN A 199 6.45 -11.39 -19.49
CA GLN A 199 6.40 -11.84 -18.11
C GLN A 199 5.90 -10.73 -17.19
N VAL A 200 5.11 -11.09 -16.19
CA VAL A 200 4.62 -10.19 -15.16
C VAL A 200 5.67 -10.12 -14.04
N PRO A 201 6.11 -8.92 -13.63
CA PRO A 201 7.05 -8.78 -12.52
C PRO A 201 6.36 -8.89 -11.16
N MET A 202 7.13 -9.25 -10.11
CA MET A 202 6.63 -9.38 -8.73
C MET A 202 5.92 -8.11 -8.22
N SER A 203 6.38 -6.94 -8.66
CA SER A 203 5.83 -5.63 -8.29
C SER A 203 4.35 -5.44 -8.66
N ARG A 204 3.79 -6.25 -9.58
CA ARG A 204 2.36 -6.22 -9.93
C ARG A 204 1.46 -6.82 -8.86
N PHE A 205 1.97 -7.74 -8.04
CA PHE A 205 1.24 -8.37 -6.93
C PHE A 205 1.30 -7.53 -5.66
N ARG A 206 2.27 -6.62 -5.58
CA ARG A 206 2.53 -5.74 -4.45
C ARG A 206 2.68 -6.49 -3.10
N PRO A 207 3.53 -7.54 -3.05
CA PRO A 207 3.74 -8.29 -1.82
C PRO A 207 4.45 -7.45 -0.78
N ASN A 208 4.21 -7.74 0.50
CA ASN A 208 5.05 -7.20 1.58
C ASN A 208 6.28 -8.06 1.81
N VAL A 209 6.14 -9.39 1.66
CA VAL A 209 7.22 -10.35 1.85
C VAL A 209 7.28 -11.26 0.64
N VAL A 210 8.48 -11.39 0.07
CA VAL A 210 8.79 -12.37 -0.97
C VAL A 210 9.70 -13.41 -0.37
N VAL A 211 9.35 -14.68 -0.53
CA VAL A 211 10.17 -15.80 -0.09
C VAL A 211 10.62 -16.66 -1.26
N ASP A 212 11.74 -17.34 -1.05
CA ASP A 212 12.19 -18.43 -1.89
C ASP A 212 12.29 -19.69 -1.02
N ALA A 213 11.60 -20.76 -1.43
CA ALA A 213 11.72 -22.04 -0.77
C ALA A 213 13.08 -22.66 -1.12
N LEU A 214 13.91 -22.90 -0.11
CA LEU A 214 15.04 -23.80 -0.28
C LEU A 214 14.47 -25.20 -0.40
N ASN A 215 14.71 -25.89 -1.53
CA ASN A 215 14.47 -27.32 -1.59
C ASN A 215 15.30 -28.00 -0.48
N PRO A 216 14.70 -28.71 0.49
CA PRO A 216 15.45 -29.37 1.55
C PRO A 216 16.11 -30.68 1.05
N GLY A 217 16.86 -30.66 -0.05
CA GLY A 217 17.30 -31.91 -0.68
C GLY A 217 18.35 -31.89 -1.79
N ILE A 218 19.33 -30.99 -1.78
CA ILE A 218 20.61 -31.22 -2.49
C ILE A 218 21.79 -30.64 -1.69
N SER A 219 22.42 -31.49 -0.88
CA SER A 219 23.87 -31.49 -0.64
C SER A 219 24.34 -32.93 -0.67
#